data_AF-A0A7S2JEQ0-F1
#
_entry.id   AF-A0A7S2JEQ0-F1
#
_cell.length_a   1.000
_cell.length_b   1.000
_cell.length_c   1.000
_cell.angle_alpha   90.00
_cell.angle_beta   90.00
_cell.angle_gamma   90.00
#
_symmetry.space_group_name_H-M   'P 1'
#
loop_
_entity.id
_entity.type
_entity.pdbx_description
1 polymer ?
#
loop_
_entity_poly.entity_id
_entity_poly.type
_entity_poly.pdbx_seq_one_letter_code
_entity_poly.pdbx_strand_id
1 'polypeptide(L)'
;TGHRAALAAADPQTAALEALTQQVQQLQTMVQSMQEALSTHTTACCGCAAGTPSPGPATSLAAETGLCATFGDPHFTTFDGAHTILLQDGTFWLVKAQDVWIQALAKTNLGNLMGIAVGGPFMQGHTLVVRNNTHEGGSGLEVLFDGEPILEDRDEHGAAEFQAPFELWAARRTEWHPGLHDQAILDMDPAVAFDVGPWASRFSDAPEGGLYLFKLPGGVELTVTGVDFMSAVLRMAPQEGGQAGYCGNFDSNPDDEFLPPAPDTVPPNLVAAWNTPIGEGLEPVTGAEDLFKLVGANGEPGLVASAEPPTSLAAIAQERKVVCSEGAMRQAEMACEGIPEADMKKACIIDVCVSGNPKAAKGVAAAELMMEEGATAKTVPLFVGHGRCVDDRGMRFRAIRAGAVRNPEECKALLRAAKGFDGVLGAQIKVQGACDLMVAPDVDQHHPELPALSRGSWAHGDADTGGVNYVADVEEDLTWSCWRLARQAK
;
A
#
# COMPACT_ATOMS: atom_id res chain seq x y z
N THR A 1 57.46 -46.99 -41.15
CA THR A 1 56.79 -45.71 -41.49
C THR A 1 55.43 -45.68 -40.81
N GLY A 2 55.16 -44.64 -39.98
CA GLY A 2 53.84 -44.25 -39.43
C GLY A 2 53.24 -45.17 -38.33
N HIS A 3 53.47 -44.95 -37.03
CA HIS A 3 52.71 -44.05 -36.14
C HIS A 3 51.18 -44.11 -36.30
N ARG A 4 50.52 -44.93 -35.47
CA ARG A 4 49.10 -44.79 -35.11
C ARG A 4 49.03 -44.23 -33.69
N ALA A 5 48.66 -42.97 -33.57
CA ALA A 5 48.31 -42.34 -32.31
C ALA A 5 46.94 -42.86 -31.86
N ALA A 6 46.88 -43.45 -30.67
CA ALA A 6 45.64 -43.77 -29.99
C ALA A 6 45.19 -42.52 -29.21
N LEU A 7 44.12 -41.89 -29.67
CA LEU A 7 43.38 -40.87 -28.92
C LEU A 7 42.61 -41.59 -27.81
N ALA A 8 43.02 -41.39 -26.57
CA ALA A 8 42.25 -41.79 -25.39
C ALA A 8 41.08 -40.81 -25.23
N ALA A 9 39.86 -41.28 -25.42
CA ALA A 9 38.66 -40.53 -25.06
C ALA A 9 38.58 -40.44 -23.54
N ALA A 10 38.51 -39.21 -23.01
CA ALA A 10 38.29 -38.97 -21.58
C ALA A 10 36.89 -39.46 -21.20
N ASP A 11 36.81 -40.15 -20.06
CA ASP A 11 35.58 -40.72 -19.51
C ASP A 11 34.59 -39.58 -19.13
N PRO A 12 33.34 -39.59 -19.64
CA PRO A 12 32.35 -38.56 -19.36
C PRO A 12 32.02 -38.39 -17.86
N GLN A 13 32.26 -39.41 -17.03
CA GLN A 13 32.10 -39.28 -15.58
C GLN A 13 33.20 -38.40 -14.94
N THR A 14 34.40 -38.40 -15.51
CA THR A 14 35.51 -37.58 -15.02
C THR A 14 35.28 -36.09 -15.34
N ALA A 15 34.77 -35.79 -16.54
CA ALA A 15 34.43 -34.42 -16.94
C ALA A 15 33.30 -33.81 -16.09
N ALA A 16 32.29 -34.61 -15.73
CA ALA A 16 31.20 -34.15 -14.86
C ALA A 16 31.68 -33.85 -13.43
N LEU A 17 32.60 -34.67 -12.90
CA LEU A 17 33.18 -34.45 -11.57
C LEU A 17 34.09 -33.21 -11.53
N GLU A 18 34.84 -32.94 -12.59
CA GLU A 18 35.65 -31.72 -12.73
C GLU A 18 34.77 -30.46 -12.81
N ALA A 19 33.66 -30.51 -13.56
CA ALA A 19 32.71 -29.40 -13.64
C ALA A 19 32.05 -29.10 -12.28
N LEU A 20 31.66 -30.15 -11.53
CA LEU A 20 31.10 -29.99 -10.18
C LEU A 20 32.14 -29.42 -9.21
N THR A 21 33.40 -29.83 -9.33
CA THR A 21 34.51 -29.31 -8.51
C THR A 21 34.75 -27.82 -8.78
N GLN A 22 34.66 -27.39 -10.05
CA GLN A 22 34.75 -25.97 -10.40
C GLN A 22 33.59 -25.13 -9.84
N GLN A 23 32.36 -25.65 -9.88
CA GLN A 23 31.21 -24.96 -9.30
C GLN A 23 31.36 -24.79 -7.77
N VAL A 24 31.85 -25.82 -7.08
CA VAL A 24 32.08 -25.75 -5.63
C VAL A 24 33.19 -24.73 -5.30
N GLN A 25 34.25 -24.65 -6.10
CA GLN A 25 35.29 -23.63 -5.92
C GLN A 25 34.79 -22.20 -6.17
N GLN A 26 33.92 -22.00 -7.17
CA GLN A 26 33.29 -20.69 -7.42
C GLN A 26 32.39 -20.26 -6.26
N LEU A 27 31.57 -21.18 -5.73
CA LEU A 27 30.74 -20.94 -4.55
C LEU A 27 31.58 -20.60 -3.31
N GLN A 28 32.67 -21.32 -3.07
CA GLN A 28 33.57 -21.03 -1.95
C GLN A 28 34.21 -19.64 -2.06
N THR A 29 34.60 -19.23 -3.26
CA THR A 29 35.18 -17.90 -3.52
C THR A 29 34.14 -16.80 -3.28
N MET A 30 32.90 -17.03 -3.72
CA MET A 30 31.80 -16.08 -3.52
C MET A 30 31.46 -15.92 -2.03
N VAL A 31 31.41 -17.01 -1.26
CA VAL A 31 31.19 -16.98 0.20
C VAL A 31 32.32 -16.25 0.92
N GLN A 32 33.58 -16.47 0.54
CA GLN A 32 34.71 -15.73 1.11
C GLN A 32 34.61 -14.23 0.83
N SER A 33 34.25 -13.84 -0.40
CA SER A 33 34.07 -12.42 -0.74
C SER A 33 32.95 -11.75 0.07
N MET A 34 31.85 -12.46 0.34
CA MET A 34 30.76 -11.97 1.18
C MET A 34 31.18 -11.83 2.64
N GLN A 35 31.99 -12.77 3.15
CA GLN A 35 32.53 -12.71 4.52
C GLN A 35 33.52 -11.55 4.69
N GLU A 36 34.37 -11.29 3.70
CA GLU A 36 35.27 -10.14 3.70
C GLU A 36 34.49 -8.82 3.65
N ALA A 37 33.49 -8.71 2.76
CA ALA A 37 32.62 -7.53 2.68
C ALA A 37 31.90 -7.22 4.00
N LEU A 38 31.37 -8.27 4.66
CA LEU A 38 30.71 -8.17 5.96
C LEU A 38 31.70 -7.78 7.08
N SER A 39 32.94 -8.26 7.02
CA SER A 39 34.00 -7.90 7.97
C SER A 39 34.44 -6.43 7.82
N THR A 40 34.52 -5.92 6.59
CA THR A 40 34.78 -4.49 6.34
C THR A 40 33.64 -3.61 6.84
N HIS A 41 32.37 -4.02 6.69
CA HIS A 41 31.23 -3.27 7.22
C HIS A 41 31.16 -3.29 8.75
N THR A 42 31.47 -4.41 9.39
CA THR A 42 31.47 -4.49 10.86
C THR A 42 32.64 -3.73 11.50
N THR A 43 33.77 -3.59 10.81
CA THR A 43 34.92 -2.81 11.31
C THR A 43 34.70 -1.30 11.18
N ALA A 44 33.95 -0.84 10.17
CA ALA A 44 33.61 0.57 9.98
C ALA A 44 32.67 1.12 11.08
N CYS A 45 31.86 0.26 11.72
CA CYS A 45 30.91 0.67 12.76
C CYS A 45 31.52 0.82 14.18
N CYS A 46 32.79 0.44 14.41
CA CYS A 46 33.39 0.43 15.75
C CYS A 46 34.58 1.40 15.94
N GLY A 47 34.81 2.34 15.00
CA GLY A 47 35.90 3.31 15.08
C GLY A 47 35.49 4.70 15.58
N CYS A 48 35.13 4.85 16.86
CA CYS A 48 34.99 6.19 17.45
C CYS A 48 36.37 6.81 17.73
N ALA A 49 36.76 7.82 16.94
CA ALA A 49 37.73 8.83 17.37
C ALA A 49 37.33 10.19 16.78
N ALA A 50 37.19 11.18 17.67
CA ALA A 50 36.81 12.55 17.37
C ALA A 50 37.75 13.18 16.33
N GLY A 51 37.20 13.53 15.18
CA GLY A 51 37.88 14.31 14.14
C GLY A 51 36.83 14.80 13.14
N THR A 52 36.75 16.11 12.96
CA THR A 52 35.89 16.80 11.97
C THR A 52 36.03 16.17 10.57
N PRO A 53 34.94 15.74 9.91
CA PRO A 53 35.03 15.21 8.55
C PRO A 53 35.19 16.37 7.55
N SER A 54 36.30 16.32 6.82
CA SER A 54 36.51 17.04 5.57
C SER A 54 35.52 16.51 4.51
N PRO A 55 35.00 17.36 3.58
CA PRO A 55 34.10 16.89 2.53
C PRO A 55 34.92 16.05 1.53
N GLY A 56 34.83 14.72 1.66
CA GLY A 56 35.18 13.79 0.59
C GLY A 56 34.08 13.77 -0.48
N PRO A 57 34.39 13.36 -1.72
CA PRO A 57 33.43 13.34 -2.80
C PRO A 57 32.27 12.41 -2.44
N ALA A 58 31.04 12.90 -2.63
CA ALA A 58 29.83 12.15 -2.41
C ALA A 58 29.86 10.86 -3.25
N THR A 59 30.09 9.73 -2.58
CA THR A 59 29.64 8.43 -3.07
C THR A 59 28.13 8.57 -3.24
N SER A 60 27.61 8.41 -4.46
CA SER A 60 26.17 8.49 -4.70
C SER A 60 25.47 7.47 -3.81
N LEU A 61 24.75 7.97 -2.81
CA LEU A 61 23.62 7.25 -2.23
C LEU A 61 22.74 6.88 -3.43
N ALA A 62 22.53 5.58 -3.65
CA ALA A 62 21.47 5.15 -4.54
C ALA A 62 20.21 5.89 -4.10
N ALA A 63 19.61 6.67 -5.01
CA ALA A 63 18.42 7.44 -4.68
C ALA A 63 17.38 6.49 -4.08
N GLU A 64 16.91 6.81 -2.88
CA GLU A 64 15.93 6.00 -2.17
C GLU A 64 14.65 5.98 -2.99
N THR A 65 14.19 4.79 -3.38
CA THR A 65 12.98 4.62 -4.19
C THR A 65 11.77 4.45 -3.29
N GLY A 66 10.65 5.09 -3.63
CA GLY A 66 9.39 5.01 -2.90
C GLY A 66 8.32 4.27 -3.71
N LEU A 67 7.22 3.93 -3.04
CA LEU A 67 6.04 3.31 -3.65
C LEU A 67 4.84 4.24 -3.52
N CYS A 68 4.18 4.52 -4.64
CA CYS A 68 2.86 5.13 -4.67
C CYS A 68 1.85 4.11 -5.18
N ALA A 69 0.66 4.05 -4.58
CA ALA A 69 -0.43 3.19 -5.01
C ALA A 69 -1.66 4.01 -5.42
N THR A 70 -2.37 3.54 -6.44
CA THR A 70 -3.73 3.99 -6.77
C THR A 70 -4.61 2.78 -7.07
N PHE A 71 -5.82 2.75 -6.53
CA PHE A 71 -6.67 1.55 -6.61
C PHE A 71 -8.13 1.86 -6.29
N GLY A 72 -9.04 1.03 -6.77
CA GLY A 72 -10.46 1.09 -6.36
C GLY A 72 -11.17 2.36 -6.83
N ASP A 73 -11.94 2.97 -5.93
CA ASP A 73 -12.85 4.09 -6.16
C ASP A 73 -12.38 5.45 -5.59
N PRO A 74 -11.42 6.04 -6.29
CA PRO A 74 -10.02 5.70 -6.22
C PRO A 74 -9.41 6.21 -4.90
N HIS A 75 -8.73 5.29 -4.22
CA HIS A 75 -7.86 5.58 -3.10
C HIS A 75 -6.41 5.70 -3.58
N PHE A 76 -5.61 6.44 -2.82
CA PHE A 76 -4.20 6.66 -3.07
C PHE A 76 -3.37 6.42 -1.82
N THR A 77 -2.20 5.81 -2.00
CA THR A 77 -1.09 5.89 -1.06
C THR A 77 0.01 6.67 -1.75
N THR A 78 0.44 7.80 -1.19
CA THR A 78 1.54 8.61 -1.73
C THR A 78 2.90 7.96 -1.51
N PHE A 79 3.95 8.53 -2.09
CA PHE A 79 5.32 8.06 -1.85
C PHE A 79 5.77 8.19 -0.39
N ASP A 80 5.23 9.16 0.35
CA ASP A 80 5.56 9.40 1.75
C ASP A 80 4.60 8.69 2.72
N GLY A 81 3.60 7.98 2.19
CA GLY A 81 2.70 7.10 2.94
C GLY A 81 1.39 7.75 3.39
N ALA A 82 1.08 8.96 2.92
CA ALA A 82 -0.24 9.55 3.12
C ALA A 82 -1.29 8.78 2.32
N HIS A 83 -2.47 8.64 2.92
CA HIS A 83 -3.63 8.06 2.24
C HIS A 83 -4.60 9.16 1.87
N THR A 84 -5.09 9.17 0.62
CA THR A 84 -6.06 10.17 0.13
C THR A 84 -7.11 9.52 -0.77
N ILE A 85 -8.17 10.27 -1.10
CA ILE A 85 -9.27 9.82 -1.98
C ILE A 85 -9.63 10.87 -3.02
N LEU A 86 -10.13 10.44 -4.18
CA LEU A 86 -10.62 11.32 -5.24
C LEU A 86 -11.96 10.88 -5.84
N LEU A 87 -13.06 11.43 -5.35
CA LEU A 87 -14.40 11.10 -5.86
C LEU A 87 -14.79 11.97 -7.07
N GLN A 88 -14.16 11.74 -8.23
CA GLN A 88 -14.52 12.44 -9.48
C GLN A 88 -14.25 11.62 -10.75
N ASP A 89 -14.97 11.93 -11.84
CA ASP A 89 -14.66 11.43 -13.19
C ASP A 89 -13.61 12.35 -13.84
N GLY A 90 -12.61 11.77 -14.47
CA GLY A 90 -11.66 12.50 -15.29
C GLY A 90 -10.25 11.92 -15.30
N THR A 91 -9.37 12.61 -16.02
CA THR A 91 -7.93 12.33 -16.04
C THR A 91 -7.24 13.25 -15.04
N PHE A 92 -6.33 12.70 -14.24
CA PHE A 92 -5.58 13.42 -13.22
C PHE A 92 -4.12 12.96 -13.17
N TRP A 93 -3.25 13.79 -12.61
CA TRP A 93 -1.81 13.50 -12.51
C TRP A 93 -1.52 12.61 -11.30
N LEU A 94 -1.00 11.41 -11.51
CA LEU A 94 -0.34 10.68 -10.42
C LEU A 94 1.02 11.31 -10.12
N VAL A 95 1.81 11.53 -11.16
CA VAL A 95 3.11 12.20 -11.09
C VAL A 95 3.21 13.22 -12.22
N LYS A 96 3.47 14.47 -11.84
CA LYS A 96 3.78 15.58 -12.73
C LYS A 96 5.14 16.12 -12.35
N ALA A 97 6.16 15.76 -13.13
CA ALA A 97 7.52 16.27 -13.01
C ALA A 97 8.01 16.82 -14.35
N GLN A 98 9.22 17.37 -14.38
CA GLN A 98 9.81 17.88 -15.63
C GLN A 98 9.94 16.76 -16.68
N ASP A 99 10.45 15.59 -16.28
CA ASP A 99 10.78 14.49 -17.20
C ASP A 99 9.78 13.33 -17.16
N VAL A 100 9.15 13.07 -16.02
CA VAL A 100 8.24 11.91 -15.80
C VAL A 100 6.80 12.38 -15.67
N TRP A 101 5.95 11.92 -16.59
CA TRP A 101 4.52 12.25 -16.65
C TRP A 101 3.69 10.98 -16.52
N ILE A 102 2.91 10.89 -15.45
CA ILE A 102 2.06 9.73 -15.17
C ILE A 102 0.67 10.21 -14.81
N GLN A 103 -0.33 9.73 -15.54
CA GLN A 103 -1.74 10.07 -15.37
C GLN A 103 -2.55 8.83 -15.03
N ALA A 104 -3.63 9.05 -14.29
CA ALA A 104 -4.66 8.06 -14.07
C ALA A 104 -5.99 8.54 -14.63
N LEU A 105 -6.81 7.59 -15.07
CA LEU A 105 -8.15 7.80 -15.56
C LEU A 105 -9.13 7.26 -14.51
N ALA A 106 -9.88 8.16 -13.88
CA ALA A 106 -11.02 7.83 -13.06
C ALA A 106 -12.31 7.93 -13.88
N LYS A 107 -13.23 6.98 -13.68
CA LYS A 107 -14.56 7.00 -14.29
C LYS A 107 -15.64 6.98 -13.24
N THR A 108 -16.80 7.52 -13.63
CA THR A 108 -17.99 7.68 -12.77
C THR A 108 -17.77 8.71 -11.66
N ASN A 109 -18.86 9.10 -10.99
CA ASN A 109 -18.79 10.04 -9.88
C ASN A 109 -18.13 9.45 -8.61
N LEU A 110 -17.85 8.14 -8.59
CA LEU A 110 -17.11 7.47 -7.53
C LEU A 110 -15.60 7.44 -7.84
N GLY A 111 -15.21 7.79 -9.06
CA GLY A 111 -13.83 7.90 -9.50
C GLY A 111 -13.08 6.57 -9.68
N ASN A 112 -13.78 5.47 -9.90
CA ASN A 112 -13.22 4.14 -10.21
C ASN A 112 -11.99 4.23 -11.13
N LEU A 113 -10.87 3.65 -10.70
CA LEU A 113 -9.64 3.61 -11.49
C LEU A 113 -9.83 2.72 -12.72
N MET A 114 -9.72 3.32 -13.90
CA MET A 114 -9.98 2.68 -15.19
C MET A 114 -8.82 2.77 -16.18
N GLY A 115 -7.75 3.47 -15.84
CA GLY A 115 -6.55 3.44 -16.64
C GLY A 115 -5.36 4.16 -16.02
N ILE A 116 -4.18 3.82 -16.53
CA ILE A 116 -2.90 4.49 -16.24
C ILE A 116 -2.25 4.85 -17.58
N ALA A 117 -1.70 6.04 -17.69
CA ALA A 117 -0.93 6.48 -18.85
C ALA A 117 0.42 7.03 -18.40
N VAL A 118 1.49 6.66 -19.12
CA VAL A 118 2.86 7.07 -18.86
C VAL A 118 3.44 7.72 -20.12
N GLY A 119 4.03 8.89 -19.96
CA GLY A 119 4.67 9.65 -21.04
C GLY A 119 5.70 10.64 -20.50
N GLY A 120 6.07 11.62 -21.32
CA GLY A 120 7.04 12.67 -20.96
C GLY A 120 8.43 12.46 -21.56
N PRO A 121 9.34 13.42 -21.36
CA PRO A 121 10.69 13.38 -21.95
C PRO A 121 11.45 12.07 -21.71
N PHE A 122 11.31 11.45 -20.54
CA PHE A 122 12.01 10.22 -20.21
C PHE A 122 11.60 9.03 -21.10
N MET A 123 10.39 9.07 -21.66
CA MET A 123 9.86 8.08 -22.60
C MET A 123 10.24 8.36 -24.06
N GLN A 124 11.12 9.34 -24.32
CA GLN A 124 11.58 9.70 -25.67
C GLN A 124 10.45 10.05 -26.66
N GLY A 125 9.35 10.60 -26.15
CA GLY A 125 8.17 10.96 -26.93
C GLY A 125 7.17 9.81 -27.15
N HIS A 126 7.45 8.62 -26.63
CA HIS A 126 6.53 7.48 -26.63
C HIS A 126 5.51 7.57 -25.49
N THR A 127 4.38 6.87 -25.64
CA THR A 127 3.35 6.78 -24.59
C THR A 127 2.95 5.33 -24.36
N LEU A 128 2.86 4.94 -23.09
CA LEU A 128 2.29 3.67 -22.64
C LEU A 128 0.95 3.93 -21.97
N VAL A 129 -0.08 3.16 -22.33
CA VAL A 129 -1.43 3.25 -21.74
C VAL A 129 -1.90 1.86 -21.33
N VAL A 130 -2.40 1.75 -20.10
CA VAL A 130 -3.12 0.57 -19.60
C VAL A 130 -4.56 0.99 -19.32
N ARG A 131 -5.54 0.25 -19.84
CA ARG A 131 -6.97 0.52 -19.65
C ARG A 131 -7.70 -0.73 -19.19
N ASN A 132 -8.65 -0.56 -18.29
CA ASN A 132 -9.59 -1.62 -18.00
C ASN A 132 -10.71 -1.64 -19.05
N ASN A 133 -10.84 -2.77 -19.77
CA ASN A 133 -11.86 -2.98 -20.81
C ASN A 133 -12.98 -3.95 -20.38
N THR A 134 -13.00 -4.39 -19.12
CA THR A 134 -13.99 -5.35 -18.60
C THR A 134 -15.43 -4.87 -18.75
N HIS A 135 -15.67 -3.56 -18.60
CA HIS A 135 -16.99 -2.95 -18.76
C HIS A 135 -17.44 -2.81 -20.23
N GLU A 136 -16.54 -2.98 -21.20
CA GLU A 136 -16.81 -2.90 -22.63
C GLU A 136 -16.91 -4.28 -23.29
N GLY A 137 -17.05 -5.34 -22.48
CA GLY A 137 -17.11 -6.73 -22.94
C GLY A 137 -15.74 -7.36 -23.18
N GLY A 138 -14.65 -6.68 -22.81
CA GLY A 138 -13.28 -7.23 -22.80
C GLY A 138 -13.01 -8.13 -21.60
N SER A 139 -11.87 -8.83 -21.62
CA SER A 139 -11.51 -9.87 -20.64
C SER A 139 -10.38 -9.45 -19.68
N GLY A 140 -10.17 -8.14 -19.46
CA GLY A 140 -9.23 -7.65 -18.46
C GLY A 140 -8.67 -6.25 -18.75
N LEU A 141 -7.35 -6.18 -18.81
CA LEU A 141 -6.63 -4.95 -19.13
C LEU A 141 -6.14 -4.98 -20.58
N GLU A 142 -6.31 -3.85 -21.27
CA GLU A 142 -5.70 -3.54 -22.56
C GLU A 142 -4.43 -2.72 -22.31
N VAL A 143 -3.36 -3.05 -23.03
CA VAL A 143 -2.08 -2.33 -22.96
C VAL A 143 -1.72 -1.83 -24.35
N LEU A 144 -1.58 -0.52 -24.49
CA LEU A 144 -1.24 0.16 -25.73
C LEU A 144 0.13 0.83 -25.60
N PHE A 145 1.00 0.62 -26.58
CA PHE A 145 2.24 1.35 -26.74
C PHE A 145 2.17 2.15 -28.04
N ASP A 146 2.20 3.48 -27.93
CA ASP A 146 1.92 4.44 -29.03
C ASP A 146 0.60 4.17 -29.78
N GLY A 147 -0.38 3.61 -29.09
CA GLY A 147 -1.71 3.31 -29.64
C GLY A 147 -1.83 1.90 -30.21
N GLU A 148 -0.72 1.18 -30.34
CA GLU A 148 -0.72 -0.21 -30.80
C GLU A 148 -0.82 -1.18 -29.61
N PRO A 149 -1.72 -2.18 -29.66
CA PRO A 149 -1.80 -3.20 -28.62
C PRO A 149 -0.49 -3.99 -28.47
N ILE A 150 -0.09 -4.23 -27.22
CA ILE A 150 1.05 -5.10 -26.86
C ILE A 150 0.61 -6.14 -25.82
N LEU A 151 1.42 -7.18 -25.64
CA LEU A 151 1.17 -8.29 -24.69
C LEU A 151 -0.09 -9.14 -25.01
N GLU A 152 -0.57 -9.10 -26.26
CA GLU A 152 -1.70 -9.92 -26.73
C GLU A 152 -1.28 -11.36 -27.08
N ASP A 153 -0.07 -11.53 -27.61
CA ASP A 153 0.50 -12.83 -27.99
C ASP A 153 0.99 -13.60 -26.75
N ARG A 154 0.05 -14.23 -26.04
CA ARG A 154 0.28 -14.98 -24.81
C ARG A 154 0.73 -16.41 -25.10
N ASP A 155 1.68 -16.91 -24.32
CA ASP A 155 2.13 -18.30 -24.37
C ASP A 155 1.11 -19.27 -23.70
N GLU A 156 1.47 -20.55 -23.65
CA GLU A 156 0.63 -21.60 -23.04
C GLU A 156 0.36 -21.41 -21.53
N HIS A 157 1.18 -20.60 -20.86
CA HIS A 157 1.02 -20.23 -19.45
C HIS A 157 0.30 -18.88 -19.27
N GLY A 158 -0.12 -18.26 -20.37
CA GLY A 158 -0.73 -16.94 -20.37
C GLY A 158 0.28 -15.79 -20.16
N ALA A 159 1.59 -16.06 -20.21
CA ALA A 159 2.61 -15.04 -20.11
C ALA A 159 2.83 -14.36 -21.46
N ALA A 160 3.19 -13.07 -21.43
CA ALA A 160 3.61 -12.31 -22.60
C ALA A 160 4.71 -11.33 -22.20
N GLU A 161 5.54 -10.94 -23.15
CA GLU A 161 6.58 -9.92 -22.96
C GLU A 161 6.66 -9.00 -24.17
N PHE A 162 7.10 -7.77 -23.94
CA PHE A 162 7.33 -6.77 -24.97
C PHE A 162 8.59 -5.99 -24.62
N GLN A 163 9.43 -5.73 -25.63
CA GLN A 163 10.65 -4.94 -25.50
C GLN A 163 10.61 -3.81 -26.51
N ALA A 164 10.62 -2.57 -26.03
CA ALA A 164 10.73 -1.39 -26.86
C ALA A 164 12.18 -1.20 -27.37
N PRO A 165 12.40 -0.36 -28.41
CA PRO A 165 13.75 -0.04 -28.89
C PRO A 165 14.58 0.86 -27.94
N PHE A 166 14.03 1.19 -26.76
CA PHE A 166 14.70 1.91 -25.68
C PHE A 166 14.48 1.16 -24.35
N GLU A 167 14.83 1.77 -23.22
CA GLU A 167 14.70 1.21 -21.87
C GLU A 167 13.24 1.10 -21.40
N LEU A 168 12.39 0.44 -22.19
CA LEU A 168 11.06 0.00 -21.79
C LEU A 168 10.93 -1.50 -22.05
N TRP A 169 10.65 -2.24 -21.00
CA TRP A 169 10.29 -3.64 -21.04
C TRP A 169 8.96 -3.84 -20.31
N ALA A 170 8.08 -4.65 -20.88
CA ALA A 170 6.78 -4.93 -20.32
C ALA A 170 6.55 -6.44 -20.26
N ALA A 171 5.88 -6.89 -19.21
CA ALA A 171 5.52 -8.28 -19.03
C ALA A 171 4.10 -8.42 -18.52
N ARG A 172 3.43 -9.48 -18.98
CA ARG A 172 2.19 -10.00 -18.42
C ARG A 172 2.46 -11.36 -17.78
N ARG A 173 1.93 -11.57 -16.59
CA ARG A 173 1.88 -12.85 -15.88
C ARG A 173 0.45 -13.15 -15.43
N THR A 174 0.19 -14.40 -15.08
CA THR A 174 -1.09 -14.81 -14.49
C THR A 174 -1.08 -14.68 -12.97
N GLU A 175 0.09 -14.72 -12.34
CA GLU A 175 0.28 -14.69 -10.89
C GLU A 175 1.54 -13.92 -10.50
N TRP A 176 1.68 -13.67 -9.19
CA TRP A 176 2.85 -13.02 -8.61
C TRP A 176 4.13 -13.81 -8.87
N HIS A 177 5.18 -13.11 -9.29
CA HIS A 177 6.48 -13.71 -9.55
C HIS A 177 7.58 -12.99 -8.73
N PRO A 178 8.12 -13.60 -7.65
CA PRO A 178 9.08 -12.94 -6.74
C PRO A 178 10.39 -12.49 -7.37
N GLY A 179 10.78 -13.10 -8.49
CA GLY A 179 11.98 -12.67 -9.25
C GLY A 179 11.72 -11.50 -10.21
N LEU A 180 10.46 -11.10 -10.41
CA LEU A 180 10.09 -10.02 -11.31
C LEU A 180 9.48 -8.83 -10.56
N HIS A 181 8.68 -9.10 -9.52
CA HIS A 181 7.97 -8.08 -8.76
C HIS A 181 8.63 -7.85 -7.40
N ASP A 182 8.63 -6.60 -6.94
CA ASP A 182 9.18 -6.19 -5.66
C ASP A 182 8.25 -6.61 -4.51
N GLN A 183 8.77 -7.38 -3.55
CA GLN A 183 8.01 -7.81 -2.37
C GLN A 183 7.45 -6.64 -1.56
N ALA A 184 8.12 -5.47 -1.60
CA ALA A 184 7.64 -4.25 -0.95
C ALA A 184 6.25 -3.82 -1.41
N ILE A 185 5.82 -4.20 -2.63
CA ILE A 185 4.46 -3.97 -3.11
C ILE A 185 3.45 -4.74 -2.25
N LEU A 186 3.70 -6.01 -1.93
CA LEU A 186 2.78 -6.80 -1.09
C LEU A 186 2.78 -6.35 0.37
N ASP A 187 3.88 -5.77 0.81
CA ASP A 187 4.10 -5.33 2.19
C ASP A 187 3.59 -3.91 2.46
N MET A 188 3.04 -3.20 1.46
CA MET A 188 2.42 -1.88 1.67
C MET A 188 1.24 -2.00 2.66
N ASP A 189 1.16 -1.06 3.59
CA ASP A 189 0.11 -0.98 4.60
C ASP A 189 -0.94 0.06 4.18
N PRO A 190 -2.09 -0.34 3.61
CA PRO A 190 -3.15 0.61 3.36
C PRO A 190 -3.70 1.13 4.68
N ALA A 191 -3.97 2.44 4.81
CA ALA A 191 -4.53 2.99 6.05
C ALA A 191 -5.93 2.45 6.40
N VAL A 192 -6.55 1.71 5.49
CA VAL A 192 -7.84 1.03 5.69
C VAL A 192 -7.82 -0.40 5.18
N ALA A 193 -8.63 -1.24 5.83
CA ALA A 193 -8.97 -2.57 5.34
C ALA A 193 -10.05 -2.45 4.26
N PHE A 194 -9.91 -3.21 3.16
CA PHE A 194 -10.84 -3.17 2.04
C PHE A 194 -11.77 -4.38 2.02
N ASP A 195 -12.98 -4.17 1.48
CA ASP A 195 -13.97 -5.22 1.26
C ASP A 195 -13.55 -6.26 0.21
N VAL A 196 -12.54 -5.94 -0.61
CA VAL A 196 -11.98 -6.83 -1.65
C VAL A 196 -10.85 -7.74 -1.14
N GLY A 197 -10.61 -7.74 0.18
CA GLY A 197 -9.60 -8.57 0.83
C GLY A 197 -8.33 -7.82 1.22
N PRO A 198 -7.33 -8.53 1.77
CA PRO A 198 -6.05 -7.93 2.17
C PRO A 198 -5.32 -7.31 0.98
N TRP A 199 -4.59 -6.22 1.20
CA TRP A 199 -3.83 -5.55 0.14
C TRP A 199 -3.06 -6.48 -0.80
N ALA A 200 -2.30 -7.43 -0.23
CA ALA A 200 -1.50 -8.37 -1.00
C ALA A 200 -2.31 -9.20 -2.01
N SER A 201 -3.57 -9.55 -1.71
CA SER A 201 -4.39 -10.41 -2.60
C SER A 201 -4.65 -9.77 -3.96
N ARG A 202 -4.62 -8.42 -4.03
CA ARG A 202 -4.76 -7.66 -5.29
C ARG A 202 -3.74 -8.07 -6.34
N PHE A 203 -2.56 -8.55 -5.89
CA PHE A 203 -1.43 -8.93 -6.73
C PHE A 203 -1.07 -10.42 -6.63
N SER A 204 -1.28 -11.06 -5.48
CA SER A 204 -0.86 -12.46 -5.25
C SER A 204 -1.84 -13.51 -5.75
N ASP A 205 -3.15 -13.21 -5.79
CA ASP A 205 -4.18 -14.24 -5.94
C ASP A 205 -4.60 -14.48 -7.40
N ALA A 206 -3.62 -14.43 -8.30
CA ALA A 206 -3.80 -14.63 -9.74
C ALA A 206 -4.93 -13.76 -10.35
N PRO A 207 -4.75 -12.42 -10.36
CA PRO A 207 -5.81 -11.47 -10.71
C PRO A 207 -6.38 -11.74 -12.11
N GLU A 208 -7.72 -11.71 -12.20
CA GLU A 208 -8.41 -11.85 -13.47
C GLU A 208 -7.94 -10.76 -14.46
N GLY A 209 -7.70 -11.15 -15.71
CA GLY A 209 -7.09 -10.26 -16.70
C GLY A 209 -5.56 -10.19 -16.65
N GLY A 210 -4.92 -10.71 -15.60
CA GLY A 210 -3.47 -10.85 -15.44
C GLY A 210 -2.81 -9.75 -14.59
N LEU A 211 -1.55 -10.01 -14.23
CA LEU A 211 -0.64 -9.10 -13.54
C LEU A 211 0.37 -8.54 -14.54
N TYR A 212 0.47 -7.22 -14.61
CA TYR A 212 1.32 -6.52 -15.56
C TYR A 212 2.45 -5.80 -14.84
N LEU A 213 3.65 -5.87 -15.41
CA LEU A 213 4.84 -5.18 -14.92
C LEU A 213 5.47 -4.41 -16.08
N PHE A 214 5.78 -3.15 -15.84
CA PHE A 214 6.48 -2.28 -16.78
C PHE A 214 7.74 -1.75 -16.11
N LYS A 215 8.88 -1.96 -16.76
CA LYS A 215 10.17 -1.36 -16.40
C LYS A 215 10.45 -0.27 -17.42
N LEU A 216 10.51 0.97 -16.95
CA LEU A 216 10.60 2.18 -17.75
C LEU A 216 11.97 2.85 -17.53
N PRO A 217 12.34 3.84 -18.35
CA PRO A 217 13.63 4.50 -18.22
C PRO A 217 13.80 5.16 -16.84
N GLY A 218 15.04 5.26 -16.37
CA GLY A 218 15.33 5.92 -15.09
C GLY A 218 14.92 5.13 -13.85
N GLY A 219 14.67 3.82 -13.98
CA GLY A 219 14.32 2.94 -12.86
C GLY A 219 12.89 3.11 -12.35
N VAL A 220 12.02 3.72 -13.16
CA VAL A 220 10.58 3.78 -12.89
C VAL A 220 9.96 2.41 -13.20
N GLU A 221 9.24 1.84 -12.25
CA GLU A 221 8.52 0.57 -12.43
C GLU A 221 7.03 0.74 -12.10
N LEU A 222 6.17 0.14 -12.92
CA LEU A 222 4.72 0.17 -12.73
C LEU A 222 4.18 -1.27 -12.71
N THR A 223 3.49 -1.64 -11.63
CA THR A 223 2.79 -2.93 -11.52
C THR A 223 1.28 -2.68 -11.54
N VAL A 224 0.53 -3.37 -12.40
CA VAL A 224 -0.91 -3.14 -12.61
C VAL A 224 -1.69 -4.44 -12.64
N THR A 225 -2.90 -4.42 -12.07
CA THR A 225 -3.85 -5.54 -11.99
C THR A 225 -5.28 -5.03 -12.18
N GLY A 226 -6.17 -5.90 -12.67
CA GLY A 226 -7.59 -5.59 -12.88
C GLY A 226 -8.47 -5.79 -11.63
N VAL A 227 -7.89 -6.03 -10.46
CA VAL A 227 -8.64 -6.18 -9.20
C VAL A 227 -9.13 -4.81 -8.74
N ASP A 228 -10.39 -4.77 -8.28
CA ASP A 228 -11.04 -3.57 -7.72
C ASP A 228 -11.09 -2.42 -8.73
N PHE A 229 -11.74 -2.69 -9.87
CA PHE A 229 -11.61 -1.92 -11.12
C PHE A 229 -10.18 -1.99 -11.68
N MET A 230 -9.24 -1.30 -11.06
CA MET A 230 -7.81 -1.46 -11.30
C MET A 230 -7.08 -1.20 -9.99
N SER A 231 -5.93 -1.83 -9.84
CA SER A 231 -4.95 -1.48 -8.81
C SER A 231 -3.60 -1.32 -9.47
N ALA A 232 -2.88 -0.25 -9.14
CA ALA A 232 -1.57 0.05 -9.69
C ALA A 232 -0.61 0.53 -8.60
N VAL A 233 0.63 0.07 -8.67
CA VAL A 233 1.73 0.54 -7.82
C VAL A 233 2.88 1.02 -8.68
N LEU A 234 3.28 2.25 -8.41
CA LEU A 234 4.38 2.95 -9.04
C LEU A 234 5.58 2.96 -8.08
N ARG A 235 6.72 2.50 -8.56
CA ARG A 235 8.01 2.55 -7.85
C ARG A 235 8.95 3.47 -8.61
N MET A 236 9.48 4.49 -7.95
CA MET A 236 10.47 5.40 -8.56
C MET A 236 11.27 6.14 -7.50
N ALA A 237 12.34 6.82 -7.91
CA ALA A 237 13.06 7.78 -7.07
C ALA A 237 12.42 9.17 -7.15
N PRO A 238 12.66 10.06 -6.15
CA PRO A 238 12.32 11.47 -6.24
C PRO A 238 12.91 12.11 -7.50
N GLN A 239 12.15 13.00 -8.14
CA GLN A 239 12.51 13.60 -9.42
C GLN A 239 13.37 14.85 -9.24
N GLU A 240 14.35 15.04 -10.13
CA GLU A 240 15.12 16.27 -10.16
C GLU A 240 14.21 17.45 -10.48
N GLY A 241 14.27 18.51 -9.66
CA GLY A 241 13.36 19.65 -9.75
C GLY A 241 12.02 19.46 -9.00
N GLY A 242 11.81 18.30 -8.38
CA GLY A 242 10.60 17.94 -7.64
C GLY A 242 9.51 17.32 -8.51
N GLN A 243 8.46 16.85 -7.85
CA GLN A 243 7.26 16.32 -8.47
C GLN A 243 6.01 16.81 -7.75
N ALA A 244 4.87 16.61 -8.39
CA ALA A 244 3.56 16.93 -7.86
C ALA A 244 2.51 15.92 -8.37
N GLY A 245 1.26 16.07 -7.94
CA GLY A 245 0.15 15.18 -8.28
C GLY A 245 -0.29 14.31 -7.10
N TYR A 246 -1.15 13.33 -7.39
CA TYR A 246 -1.82 12.51 -6.37
C TYR A 246 -0.90 11.50 -5.66
N CYS A 247 0.31 11.26 -6.19
CA CYS A 247 1.35 10.53 -5.47
C CYS A 247 2.19 11.40 -4.53
N GLY A 248 1.88 12.70 -4.43
CA GLY A 248 2.56 13.64 -3.55
C GLY A 248 3.83 14.26 -4.13
N ASN A 249 4.53 15.03 -3.28
CA ASN A 249 5.78 15.72 -3.62
C ASN A 249 7.03 14.86 -3.36
N PHE A 250 6.89 13.75 -2.62
CA PHE A 250 7.94 12.79 -2.29
C PHE A 250 9.13 13.44 -1.56
N ASP A 251 8.84 14.18 -0.49
CA ASP A 251 9.83 14.86 0.35
C ASP A 251 9.99 14.25 1.76
N SER A 252 9.44 13.04 1.96
CA SER A 252 9.44 12.28 3.21
C SER A 252 8.54 12.86 4.31
N ASN A 253 7.56 13.70 3.95
CA ASN A 253 6.61 14.29 4.88
C ASN A 253 5.14 14.03 4.48
N PRO A 254 4.50 12.95 4.97
CA PRO A 254 3.12 12.65 4.60
C PRO A 254 2.09 13.69 5.10
N ASP A 255 2.43 14.49 6.11
CA ASP A 255 1.48 15.41 6.76
C ASP A 255 1.15 16.64 5.91
N ASP A 256 1.90 16.92 4.84
CA ASP A 256 1.63 18.05 3.92
C ASP A 256 0.98 17.65 2.60
N GLU A 257 0.64 16.37 2.43
CA GLU A 257 0.04 15.84 1.22
C GLU A 257 -1.50 15.81 1.30
N PHE A 258 -2.08 16.02 2.48
CA PHE A 258 -3.52 15.95 2.68
C PHE A 258 -4.10 16.93 3.70
N LEU A 259 -5.41 17.15 3.60
CA LEU A 259 -6.24 17.70 4.66
C LEU A 259 -7.16 16.61 5.20
N PRO A 260 -7.20 16.38 6.52
CA PRO A 260 -8.16 15.45 7.10
C PRO A 260 -9.59 15.95 6.91
N PRO A 261 -10.59 15.06 6.86
CA PRO A 261 -11.98 15.45 6.85
C PRO A 261 -12.31 16.31 8.09
N ALA A 262 -13.31 17.18 7.97
CA ALA A 262 -13.71 18.03 9.09
C ALA A 262 -14.13 17.16 10.29
N PRO A 263 -13.89 17.60 11.54
CA PRO A 263 -14.26 16.84 12.74
C PRO A 263 -15.74 16.41 12.70
N ASP A 264 -16.00 15.19 13.16
CA ASP A 264 -17.33 14.56 13.22
C ASP A 264 -18.05 14.36 11.88
N THR A 265 -17.39 14.58 10.73
CA THR A 265 -17.98 14.32 9.40
C THR A 265 -17.77 12.89 8.91
N VAL A 266 -16.76 12.21 9.44
CA VAL A 266 -16.39 10.84 9.09
C VAL A 266 -16.14 10.07 10.39
N PRO A 267 -16.59 8.80 10.52
CA PRO A 267 -16.26 7.96 11.67
C PRO A 267 -14.75 7.92 11.94
N PRO A 268 -14.27 7.93 13.21
CA PRO A 268 -12.85 7.99 13.53
C PRO A 268 -11.99 6.94 12.82
N ASN A 269 -12.54 5.73 12.62
CA ASN A 269 -11.86 4.62 11.94
C ASN A 269 -11.74 4.78 10.42
N LEU A 270 -12.42 5.75 9.82
CA LEU A 270 -12.41 6.02 8.38
C LEU A 270 -11.72 7.34 8.02
N VAL A 271 -11.33 8.15 9.02
CA VAL A 271 -10.70 9.47 8.80
C VAL A 271 -9.52 9.38 7.84
N ALA A 272 -8.65 8.39 8.02
CA ALA A 272 -7.45 8.22 7.19
C ALA A 272 -7.75 7.89 5.72
N ALA A 273 -8.90 7.26 5.41
CA ALA A 273 -9.30 6.98 4.04
C ALA A 273 -10.08 8.12 3.36
N TRP A 274 -10.47 9.14 4.12
CA TRP A 274 -11.27 10.29 3.64
C TRP A 274 -10.48 11.59 3.60
N ASN A 275 -9.16 11.49 3.71
CA ASN A 275 -8.23 12.59 3.53
C ASN A 275 -8.34 13.16 2.10
N THR A 276 -8.45 14.49 2.01
CA THR A 276 -8.47 15.21 0.74
C THR A 276 -7.04 15.58 0.34
N PRO A 277 -6.59 15.25 -0.88
CA PRO A 277 -5.23 15.59 -1.30
C PRO A 277 -5.04 17.11 -1.42
N ILE A 278 -3.84 17.60 -1.09
CA ILE A 278 -3.42 18.98 -1.28
C ILE A 278 -2.06 19.05 -1.98
N GLY A 279 -1.71 20.23 -2.48
CA GLY A 279 -0.46 20.47 -3.20
C GLY A 279 -0.69 20.90 -4.65
N GLU A 280 0.39 20.86 -5.43
CA GLU A 280 0.38 21.18 -6.85
C GLU A 280 0.01 19.97 -7.71
N GLY A 281 -0.36 20.17 -8.98
CA GLY A 281 -0.63 19.07 -9.91
C GLY A 281 -1.96 18.32 -9.67
N LEU A 282 -2.82 18.83 -8.80
CA LEU A 282 -4.14 18.26 -8.51
C LEU A 282 -5.26 18.82 -9.41
N GLU A 283 -4.93 19.75 -10.31
CA GLU A 283 -5.87 20.25 -11.29
C GLU A 283 -6.29 19.17 -12.30
N PRO A 284 -7.54 19.21 -12.81
CA PRO A 284 -7.97 18.30 -13.87
C PRO A 284 -7.08 18.43 -15.11
N VAL A 285 -6.70 17.30 -15.70
CA VAL A 285 -5.89 17.27 -16.91
C VAL A 285 -6.71 17.75 -18.12
N THR A 286 -6.18 18.72 -18.85
CA THR A 286 -6.84 19.27 -20.04
C THR A 286 -6.52 18.45 -21.29
N GLY A 287 -7.36 18.55 -22.33
CA GLY A 287 -7.23 17.70 -23.52
C GLY A 287 -5.91 17.83 -24.30
N ALA A 288 -5.14 18.91 -24.12
CA ALA A 288 -3.83 19.07 -24.76
C ALA A 288 -2.72 18.27 -24.05
N GLU A 289 -2.89 17.99 -22.76
CA GLU A 289 -1.92 17.29 -21.92
C GLU A 289 -2.37 15.86 -21.59
N ASP A 290 -3.59 15.49 -21.98
CA ASP A 290 -4.23 14.21 -21.69
C ASP A 290 -3.62 13.08 -22.52
N LEU A 291 -2.74 12.30 -21.89
CA LEU A 291 -2.03 11.18 -22.51
C LEU A 291 -3.01 10.13 -23.07
N PHE A 292 -4.17 9.94 -22.44
CA PHE A 292 -5.18 9.00 -22.94
C PHE A 292 -5.82 9.48 -24.26
N LYS A 293 -5.83 10.79 -24.52
CA LYS A 293 -6.32 11.36 -25.79
C LYS A 293 -5.24 11.41 -26.86
N LEU A 294 -3.98 11.63 -26.47
CA LEU A 294 -2.85 11.74 -27.40
C LEU A 294 -2.52 10.42 -28.10
N VAL A 295 -2.76 9.29 -27.44
CA VAL A 295 -2.54 7.93 -27.99
C VAL A 295 -3.45 7.59 -29.18
N GLY A 296 -4.52 8.38 -29.44
CA GLY A 296 -5.36 8.26 -30.63
C GLY A 296 -5.08 9.28 -31.75
N ALA A 297 -4.13 10.20 -31.58
CA ALA A 297 -3.93 11.32 -32.50
C ALA A 297 -3.04 10.99 -33.71
N ASN A 298 -2.36 9.83 -33.72
CA ASN A 298 -1.43 9.43 -34.78
C ASN A 298 -1.98 8.40 -35.79
N GLY A 299 -3.30 8.17 -35.84
CA GLY A 299 -3.88 7.24 -36.81
C GLY A 299 -5.41 7.20 -36.86
N GLU A 300 -6.03 8.26 -37.40
CA GLU A 300 -7.45 8.37 -37.82
C GLU A 300 -8.58 8.32 -36.74
N PRO A 301 -9.75 8.97 -36.99
CA PRO A 301 -10.59 9.56 -35.95
C PRO A 301 -11.79 8.69 -35.51
N GLY A 302 -11.98 8.55 -34.19
CA GLY A 302 -13.25 8.13 -33.55
C GLY A 302 -13.04 7.90 -32.05
N LEU A 303 -13.81 8.41 -31.10
CA LEU A 303 -15.09 9.08 -31.10
C LEU A 303 -14.99 10.48 -30.48
N VAL A 304 -15.38 11.49 -31.26
CA VAL A 304 -15.87 12.75 -30.68
C VAL A 304 -17.37 12.57 -30.46
N ALA A 305 -17.79 12.49 -29.20
CA ALA A 305 -19.14 12.86 -28.80
C ALA A 305 -19.02 14.10 -27.90
N SER A 306 -19.12 15.25 -28.56
CA SER A 306 -19.30 16.56 -27.95
C SER A 306 -20.54 16.59 -27.07
N ALA A 307 -20.42 17.10 -25.85
CA ALA A 307 -21.46 17.90 -25.23
C ALA A 307 -20.82 19.21 -24.71
N GLU A 308 -21.43 20.31 -25.09
CA GLU A 308 -20.95 21.70 -25.05
C GLU A 308 -20.62 22.26 -23.64
N PRO A 309 -19.83 23.36 -23.55
CA PRO A 309 -19.33 23.87 -22.29
C PRO A 309 -20.38 24.76 -21.60
N PRO A 310 -20.56 24.69 -20.27
CA PRO A 310 -21.20 25.76 -19.55
C PRO A 310 -20.17 26.83 -19.16
N THR A 311 -20.31 27.98 -19.80
CA THR A 311 -20.36 29.32 -19.16
C THR A 311 -19.51 29.57 -17.92
N SER A 312 -18.51 30.44 -18.13
CA SER A 312 -17.87 31.36 -17.18
C SER A 312 -17.29 30.80 -15.87
N LEU A 313 -15.97 30.92 -15.78
CA LEU A 313 -15.07 30.82 -14.62
C LEU A 313 -15.40 31.74 -13.40
N ALA A 314 -16.64 32.21 -13.25
CA ALA A 314 -17.08 33.02 -12.13
C ALA A 314 -18.18 32.36 -11.27
N ALA A 315 -18.62 31.13 -11.60
CA ALA A 315 -19.72 30.45 -10.91
C ALA A 315 -19.30 29.27 -10.01
N ILE A 316 -18.02 28.90 -9.96
CA ILE A 316 -17.54 27.72 -9.20
C ILE A 316 -16.76 28.13 -7.95
N ALA A 317 -17.33 29.08 -7.20
CA ALA A 317 -16.94 29.37 -5.82
C ALA A 317 -18.21 29.32 -4.95
N GLN A 318 -18.89 28.18 -4.96
CA GLN A 318 -19.83 27.83 -3.90
C GLN A 318 -19.38 26.53 -3.25
N GLU A 319 -19.06 26.63 -1.96
CA GLU A 319 -18.90 25.54 -1.01
C GLU A 319 -20.03 24.51 -1.22
N ARG A 320 -19.74 23.40 -1.91
CA ARG A 320 -20.65 22.26 -1.92
C ARG A 320 -20.38 21.43 -0.69
N LYS A 321 -21.09 21.75 0.41
CA LYS A 321 -21.45 20.72 1.38
C LYS A 321 -22.20 19.62 0.63
N VAL A 322 -21.65 18.41 0.62
CA VAL A 322 -22.40 17.21 0.22
C VAL A 322 -23.54 17.06 1.23
N VAL A 323 -24.77 17.34 0.80
CA VAL A 323 -25.97 17.26 1.66
C VAL A 323 -26.78 16.03 1.27
N CYS A 324 -26.85 15.05 2.18
CA CYS A 324 -27.80 13.95 2.09
C CYS A 324 -29.22 14.52 2.25
N SER A 325 -30.08 14.34 1.25
CA SER A 325 -31.49 14.70 1.42
C SER A 325 -32.18 13.75 2.41
N GLU A 326 -33.19 14.22 3.16
CA GLU A 326 -33.93 13.36 4.11
C GLU A 326 -34.54 12.10 3.47
N GLY A 327 -34.83 12.13 2.16
CA GLY A 327 -35.30 10.98 1.40
C GLY A 327 -34.18 9.97 1.12
N ALA A 328 -33.00 10.46 0.72
CA ALA A 328 -31.81 9.63 0.49
C ALA A 328 -31.31 8.99 1.79
N MET A 329 -31.34 9.73 2.90
CA MET A 329 -30.94 9.22 4.21
C MET A 329 -31.83 8.05 4.66
N ARG A 330 -33.16 8.18 4.52
CA ARG A 330 -34.10 7.10 4.84
C ARG A 330 -33.91 5.87 3.95
N GLN A 331 -33.59 6.06 2.67
CA GLN A 331 -33.32 4.97 1.75
C GLN A 331 -32.01 4.24 2.10
N ALA A 332 -30.99 4.98 2.54
CA ALA A 332 -29.73 4.44 3.01
C ALA A 332 -29.87 3.64 4.32
N GLU A 333 -30.59 4.19 5.30
CA GLU A 333 -30.91 3.50 6.56
C GLU A 333 -31.64 2.17 6.32
N MET A 334 -32.59 2.14 5.39
CA MET A 334 -33.31 0.91 5.02
C MET A 334 -32.42 -0.08 4.27
N ALA A 335 -31.55 0.39 3.38
CA ALA A 335 -30.65 -0.49 2.62
C ALA A 335 -29.61 -1.17 3.53
N CYS A 336 -29.16 -0.46 4.56
CA CYS A 336 -28.11 -0.88 5.50
C CYS A 336 -28.66 -1.47 6.80
N GLU A 337 -29.96 -1.76 6.89
CA GLU A 337 -30.61 -2.16 8.13
C GLU A 337 -30.03 -3.47 8.71
N GLY A 338 -29.67 -4.40 7.82
CA GLY A 338 -29.20 -5.76 8.16
C GLY A 338 -27.75 -5.90 8.60
N ILE A 339 -26.98 -4.80 8.69
CA ILE A 339 -25.59 -4.81 9.16
C ILE A 339 -25.59 -4.67 10.70
N PRO A 340 -25.11 -5.68 11.46
CA PRO A 340 -25.16 -5.66 12.91
C PRO A 340 -24.06 -4.79 13.54
N GLU A 341 -22.90 -4.64 12.89
CA GLU A 341 -21.84 -3.73 13.33
C GLU A 341 -22.24 -2.27 13.10
N ALA A 342 -22.34 -1.50 14.19
CA ALA A 342 -22.79 -0.12 14.14
C ALA A 342 -21.92 0.79 13.24
N ASP A 343 -20.63 0.51 13.13
CA ASP A 343 -19.69 1.33 12.37
C ASP A 343 -19.72 1.00 10.87
N MET A 344 -19.86 -0.28 10.51
CA MET A 344 -20.08 -0.71 9.12
C MET A 344 -21.47 -0.28 8.63
N LYS A 345 -22.47 -0.28 9.53
CA LYS A 345 -23.80 0.25 9.24
C LYS A 345 -23.75 1.75 8.92
N LYS A 346 -22.98 2.54 9.68
CA LYS A 346 -22.81 3.99 9.40
C LYS A 346 -22.07 4.24 8.09
N ALA A 347 -20.99 3.50 7.82
CA ALA A 347 -20.25 3.58 6.56
C ALA A 347 -21.16 3.26 5.36
N CYS A 348 -21.88 2.14 5.43
CA CYS A 348 -22.88 1.77 4.44
C CYS A 348 -23.94 2.86 4.24
N ILE A 349 -24.45 3.46 5.33
CA ILE A 349 -25.46 4.52 5.24
C ILE A 349 -24.90 5.73 4.49
N ILE A 350 -23.65 6.13 4.75
CA ILE A 350 -23.00 7.24 4.07
C ILE A 350 -22.81 6.91 2.58
N ASP A 351 -22.31 5.72 2.26
CA ASP A 351 -22.08 5.29 0.88
C ASP A 351 -23.38 5.22 0.07
N VAL A 352 -24.44 4.63 0.63
CA VAL A 352 -25.76 4.58 -0.03
C VAL A 352 -26.38 5.98 -0.12
N CYS A 353 -26.19 6.82 0.88
CA CYS A 353 -26.70 8.20 0.91
C CYS A 353 -26.04 9.09 -0.16
N VAL A 354 -24.71 9.01 -0.29
CA VAL A 354 -23.92 9.83 -1.23
C VAL A 354 -24.04 9.29 -2.65
N SER A 355 -24.03 7.96 -2.83
CA SER A 355 -24.17 7.33 -4.15
C SER A 355 -25.60 7.28 -4.67
N GLY A 356 -26.60 7.35 -3.80
CA GLY A 356 -28.00 7.12 -4.13
C GLY A 356 -28.32 5.69 -4.58
N ASN A 357 -27.41 4.74 -4.38
CA ASN A 357 -27.53 3.36 -4.87
C ASN A 357 -27.68 2.35 -3.70
N PRO A 358 -28.88 1.81 -3.45
CA PRO A 358 -29.12 0.83 -2.38
C PRO A 358 -28.37 -0.50 -2.54
N LYS A 359 -27.80 -0.78 -3.72
CA LYS A 359 -27.02 -2.00 -3.94
C LYS A 359 -25.62 -1.94 -3.31
N ALA A 360 -25.11 -0.75 -2.99
CA ALA A 360 -23.84 -0.60 -2.29
C ALA A 360 -23.85 -1.30 -0.91
N ALA A 361 -25.02 -1.38 -0.26
CA ALA A 361 -25.19 -2.09 1.01
C ALA A 361 -24.92 -3.60 0.96
N LYS A 362 -24.97 -4.23 -0.22
CA LYS A 362 -24.74 -5.67 -0.36
C LYS A 362 -23.26 -6.07 -0.34
N GLY A 363 -22.33 -5.13 -0.59
CA GLY A 363 -20.89 -5.37 -0.48
C GLY A 363 -20.45 -5.53 0.98
N VAL A 364 -20.93 -4.63 1.84
CA VAL A 364 -20.61 -4.60 3.28
C VAL A 364 -21.13 -5.83 4.03
N ALA A 365 -22.34 -6.30 3.71
CA ALA A 365 -22.91 -7.52 4.30
C ALA A 365 -22.23 -8.82 3.81
N ALA A 366 -21.52 -8.78 2.67
CA ALA A 366 -20.75 -9.91 2.17
C ALA A 366 -19.35 -10.00 2.82
N ALA A 367 -18.75 -8.85 3.18
CA ALA A 367 -17.50 -8.78 3.93
C ALA A 367 -17.60 -9.43 5.33
N GLU A 368 -18.77 -9.30 5.98
CA GLU A 368 -19.07 -9.91 7.29
C GLU A 368 -19.03 -11.46 7.25
N LEU A 369 -19.45 -12.05 6.13
CA LEU A 369 -19.44 -13.50 5.89
C LEU A 369 -18.06 -14.07 5.55
N MET A 370 -17.07 -13.23 5.21
CA MET A 370 -15.73 -13.67 4.80
C MET A 370 -14.66 -13.57 5.90
N MET A 371 -15.00 -13.03 7.08
CA MET A 371 -14.07 -12.92 8.21
C MET A 371 -13.80 -14.25 8.95
N GLU A 372 -14.40 -15.37 8.54
CA GLU A 372 -14.32 -16.64 9.27
C GLU A 372 -13.01 -17.45 9.05
N GLU A 373 -12.20 -17.21 8.00
CA GLU A 373 -11.12 -18.15 7.62
C GLU A 373 -9.67 -17.62 7.62
N GLY A 374 -9.37 -16.47 8.23
CA GLY A 374 -8.01 -15.91 8.27
C GLY A 374 -7.22 -16.21 9.55
N ALA A 375 -6.38 -17.26 9.58
CA ALA A 375 -5.53 -17.59 10.74
C ALA A 375 -4.33 -16.63 10.96
N THR A 376 -4.06 -15.70 10.03
CA THR A 376 -2.88 -14.80 10.04
C THR A 376 -3.15 -13.40 10.61
N ALA A 377 -4.37 -12.86 10.46
CA ALA A 377 -4.77 -11.55 11.03
C ALA A 377 -4.73 -11.52 12.58
N LYS A 378 -4.66 -12.70 13.21
CA LYS A 378 -4.77 -12.92 14.65
C LYS A 378 -3.47 -12.59 15.43
N THR A 379 -2.49 -11.91 14.82
CA THR A 379 -1.16 -11.65 15.44
C THR A 379 -0.72 -10.20 15.41
N VAL A 380 -1.45 -9.31 14.73
CA VAL A 380 -1.01 -7.93 14.49
C VAL A 380 -1.64 -7.00 15.53
N PRO A 381 -0.85 -6.19 16.27
CA PRO A 381 -1.33 -5.11 17.10
C PRO A 381 -2.05 -4.08 16.23
N LEU A 382 -3.35 -3.95 16.43
CA LEU A 382 -4.20 -2.94 15.80
C LEU A 382 -4.11 -1.66 16.62
N PHE A 383 -3.74 -0.55 15.98
CA PHE A 383 -3.77 0.76 16.63
C PHE A 383 -5.21 1.16 16.91
N VAL A 384 -5.49 1.55 18.16
CA VAL A 384 -6.84 1.93 18.60
C VAL A 384 -6.98 3.45 18.58
N GLY A 385 -5.91 4.19 18.92
CA GLY A 385 -5.92 5.65 18.90
C GLY A 385 -4.89 6.27 19.83
N HIS A 386 -4.84 7.60 19.79
CA HIS A 386 -4.01 8.42 20.67
C HIS A 386 -4.74 8.68 22.00
N GLY A 387 -4.44 7.86 23.00
CA GLY A 387 -5.04 7.94 24.31
C GLY A 387 -4.77 6.70 25.14
N ARG A 388 -5.37 6.65 26.33
CA ARG A 388 -5.23 5.51 27.25
C ARG A 388 -6.28 4.47 26.91
N CYS A 389 -5.89 3.20 26.85
CA CYS A 389 -6.79 2.12 26.46
C CYS A 389 -7.97 1.99 27.43
N VAL A 390 -9.19 1.94 26.89
CA VAL A 390 -10.43 1.70 27.64
C VAL A 390 -11.28 0.60 27.00
N ASP A 391 -12.13 -0.04 27.79
CA ASP A 391 -13.16 -0.95 27.28
C ASP A 391 -14.34 -0.19 26.65
N ASP A 392 -15.34 -0.92 26.18
CA ASP A 392 -16.56 -0.37 25.56
C ASP A 392 -17.45 0.46 26.50
N ARG A 393 -17.13 0.49 27.79
CA ARG A 393 -17.79 1.31 28.81
C ARG A 393 -16.92 2.50 29.23
N GLY A 394 -15.77 2.71 28.57
CA GLY A 394 -14.82 3.76 28.91
C GLY A 394 -13.99 3.44 30.16
N MET A 395 -13.97 2.19 30.63
CA MET A 395 -13.24 1.80 31.84
C MET A 395 -11.80 1.40 31.51
N ARG A 396 -10.84 1.90 32.31
CA ARG A 396 -9.42 1.55 32.19
C ARG A 396 -9.14 0.13 32.64
N PHE A 397 -8.15 -0.50 32.01
CA PHE A 397 -7.67 -1.84 32.37
C PHE A 397 -6.62 -1.80 33.46
N ARG A 398 -6.41 -2.96 34.11
CA ARG A 398 -5.21 -3.18 34.91
C ARG A 398 -4.00 -3.30 33.99
N ALA A 399 -2.90 -2.67 34.38
CA ALA A 399 -1.74 -2.53 33.52
C ALA A 399 -0.43 -3.07 34.13
N ILE A 400 0.23 -4.02 33.46
CA ILE A 400 1.60 -4.45 33.81
C ILE A 400 2.60 -3.56 33.07
N ARG A 401 3.42 -2.81 33.82
CA ARG A 401 4.39 -1.88 33.23
C ARG A 401 5.68 -2.57 32.82
N ALA A 402 5.96 -2.64 31.53
CA ALA A 402 7.25 -3.09 31.00
C ALA A 402 8.28 -1.95 31.02
N GLY A 403 8.89 -1.69 32.19
CA GLY A 403 9.79 -0.54 32.42
C GLY A 403 11.04 -0.45 31.52
N ALA A 404 11.41 -1.55 30.86
CA ALA A 404 12.53 -1.58 29.91
C ALA A 404 12.15 -1.17 28.49
N VAL A 405 10.85 -1.21 28.14
CA VAL A 405 10.34 -0.92 26.79
C VAL A 405 9.91 0.53 26.73
N ARG A 406 10.58 1.31 25.86
CA ARG A 406 10.45 2.79 25.82
C ARG A 406 10.03 3.36 24.49
N ASN A 407 9.84 2.54 23.46
CA ASN A 407 9.38 3.00 22.16
C ASN A 407 8.15 2.21 21.67
N PRO A 408 7.35 2.80 20.76
CA PRO A 408 6.14 2.18 20.24
C PRO A 408 6.35 0.83 19.55
N GLU A 409 7.44 0.67 18.79
CA GLU A 409 7.71 -0.58 18.06
C GLU A 409 8.00 -1.75 19.00
N GLU A 410 8.82 -1.54 20.03
CA GLU A 410 9.08 -2.53 21.06
C GLU A 410 7.83 -2.83 21.89
N CYS A 411 6.94 -1.84 22.10
CA CYS A 411 5.67 -2.04 22.81
C CYS A 411 4.70 -2.90 21.98
N LYS A 412 4.61 -2.67 20.66
CA LYS A 412 3.87 -3.54 19.73
C LYS A 412 4.47 -4.94 19.68
N ALA A 413 5.80 -5.07 19.60
CA ALA A 413 6.48 -6.35 19.60
C ALA A 413 6.23 -7.13 20.91
N LEU A 414 6.19 -6.43 22.04
CA LEU A 414 5.84 -7.00 23.34
C LEU A 414 4.40 -7.53 23.35
N LEU A 415 3.44 -6.77 22.82
CA LEU A 415 2.05 -7.21 22.70
C LEU A 415 1.91 -8.44 21.80
N ARG A 416 2.65 -8.51 20.69
CA ARG A 416 2.71 -9.69 19.82
C ARG A 416 3.23 -10.92 20.57
N ALA A 417 4.33 -10.76 21.30
CA ALA A 417 4.92 -11.84 22.10
C ALA A 417 3.97 -12.29 23.23
N ALA A 418 3.10 -11.40 23.70
CA ALA A 418 2.14 -11.66 24.75
C ALA A 418 0.85 -12.36 24.30
N LYS A 419 0.67 -12.60 22.99
CA LYS A 419 -0.51 -13.26 22.40
C LYS A 419 -0.82 -14.65 22.98
N GLY A 420 0.21 -15.39 23.40
CA GLY A 420 0.05 -16.73 23.95
C GLY A 420 -0.52 -16.77 25.36
N PHE A 421 -0.74 -15.62 26.00
CA PHE A 421 -1.18 -15.53 27.38
C PHE A 421 -2.65 -15.16 27.47
N ASP A 422 -3.43 -16.08 28.02
CA ASP A 422 -4.84 -15.83 28.33
C ASP A 422 -4.95 -14.63 29.27
N GLY A 423 -5.72 -13.63 28.84
CA GLY A 423 -5.98 -12.42 29.61
C GLY A 423 -5.12 -11.20 29.25
N VAL A 424 -4.22 -11.27 28.25
CA VAL A 424 -3.62 -10.05 27.67
C VAL A 424 -4.55 -9.46 26.62
N LEU A 425 -4.93 -8.18 26.81
CA LEU A 425 -5.99 -7.52 26.05
C LEU A 425 -5.47 -6.44 25.08
N GLY A 426 -4.33 -5.83 25.41
CA GLY A 426 -3.75 -4.74 24.61
C GLY A 426 -2.49 -4.18 25.24
N ALA A 427 -1.99 -3.09 24.67
CA ALA A 427 -0.81 -2.38 25.16
C ALA A 427 -0.97 -0.87 24.94
N GLN A 428 -0.38 -0.07 25.80
CA GLN A 428 -0.28 1.37 25.62
C GLN A 428 1.10 1.88 25.99
N ILE A 429 1.52 3.01 25.41
CA ILE A 429 2.77 3.67 25.79
C ILE A 429 2.58 5.18 25.83
N LYS A 430 3.22 5.82 26.81
CA LYS A 430 3.31 7.28 26.88
C LYS A 430 4.55 7.79 26.15
N VAL A 431 4.48 8.96 25.53
CA VAL A 431 5.65 9.69 25.00
C VAL A 431 6.71 9.83 26.10
N GLN A 432 7.93 9.35 25.82
CA GLN A 432 9.06 9.26 26.78
C GLN A 432 8.78 8.40 28.03
N GLY A 433 7.72 7.60 28.03
CA GLY A 433 7.32 6.70 29.10
C GLY A 433 7.74 5.25 28.89
N ALA A 434 7.14 4.36 29.66
CA ALA A 434 7.29 2.92 29.52
C ALA A 434 6.00 2.31 28.95
N CYS A 435 6.15 1.18 28.24
CA CYS A 435 5.03 0.40 27.74
C CYS A 435 4.26 -0.25 28.91
N ASP A 436 2.94 -0.25 28.83
CA ASP A 436 2.02 -0.86 29.77
C ASP A 436 1.18 -1.90 29.01
N LEU A 437 1.17 -3.16 29.46
CA LEU A 437 0.29 -4.20 28.91
C LEU A 437 -1.04 -4.23 29.67
N MET A 438 -2.15 -4.11 28.94
CA MET A 438 -3.49 -4.18 29.49
C MET A 438 -3.87 -5.64 29.70
N VAL A 439 -4.24 -5.99 30.92
CA VAL A 439 -4.60 -7.36 31.30
C VAL A 439 -5.99 -7.44 31.91
N ALA A 440 -6.63 -8.60 31.76
CA ALA A 440 -7.90 -8.92 32.38
C ALA A 440 -7.78 -8.94 33.92
N PRO A 441 -8.88 -8.70 34.66
CA PRO A 441 -8.84 -8.55 36.12
C PRO A 441 -8.31 -9.76 36.91
N ASP A 442 -8.38 -10.95 36.31
CA ASP A 442 -7.98 -12.24 36.85
C ASP A 442 -6.50 -12.60 36.61
N VAL A 443 -5.78 -11.80 35.82
CA VAL A 443 -4.35 -12.03 35.55
C VAL A 443 -3.47 -11.55 36.72
N ASP A 444 -2.61 -12.45 37.20
CA ASP A 444 -1.56 -12.15 38.19
C ASP A 444 -0.29 -11.64 37.50
N GLN A 445 0.31 -10.55 38.03
CA GLN A 445 1.60 -10.02 37.55
C GLN A 445 2.76 -11.02 37.70
N HIS A 446 2.63 -12.04 38.56
CA HIS A 446 3.64 -13.09 38.77
C HIS A 446 3.36 -14.37 37.98
N HIS A 447 2.50 -14.32 36.96
CA HIS A 447 2.16 -15.49 36.16
C HIS A 447 3.44 -16.13 35.56
N PRO A 448 3.68 -17.44 35.76
CA PRO A 448 4.95 -18.10 35.42
C PRO A 448 5.28 -18.08 33.93
N GLU A 449 4.27 -17.88 33.08
CA GLU A 449 4.41 -17.79 31.63
C GLU A 449 4.66 -16.35 31.13
N LEU A 450 4.73 -15.34 32.02
CA LEU A 450 5.15 -13.97 31.71
C LEU A 450 6.65 -13.66 32.04
N PRO A 451 7.65 -14.57 31.88
CA PRO A 451 8.99 -14.35 32.42
C PRO A 451 9.79 -13.26 31.70
N ALA A 452 9.49 -12.94 30.44
CA ALA A 452 10.09 -11.78 29.75
C ALA A 452 9.53 -10.43 30.26
N LEU A 453 8.30 -10.45 30.78
CA LEU A 453 7.56 -9.31 31.34
C LEU A 453 7.81 -9.12 32.84
N SER A 454 8.39 -10.12 33.51
CA SER A 454 8.70 -10.15 34.95
C SER A 454 9.70 -9.08 35.44
N ARG A 455 10.21 -8.21 34.56
CA ARG A 455 10.95 -6.98 34.93
C ARG A 455 10.03 -5.78 35.16
N GLY A 456 8.72 -5.96 35.01
CA GLY A 456 7.71 -4.94 35.19
C GLY A 456 7.05 -4.93 36.56
N SER A 457 6.59 -3.76 37.00
CA SER A 457 5.72 -3.61 38.17
C SER A 457 4.29 -3.32 37.69
N TRP A 458 3.28 -3.44 38.56
CA TRP A 458 2.01 -2.76 38.27
C TRP A 458 2.25 -1.28 37.98
N ALA A 459 1.52 -0.72 37.02
CA ALA A 459 1.53 0.71 36.77
C ALA A 459 0.97 1.45 38.00
N HIS A 460 1.69 2.47 38.49
CA HIS A 460 1.22 3.28 39.62
C HIS A 460 -0.04 4.07 39.25
N GLY A 461 -1.13 3.91 40.04
CA GLY A 461 -2.34 4.76 39.96
C GLY A 461 -3.68 4.03 39.78
N ASP A 462 -3.70 2.70 39.75
CA ASP A 462 -4.87 1.88 39.37
C ASP A 462 -5.92 1.70 40.49
N ALA A 463 -6.49 2.80 41.00
CA ALA A 463 -7.62 2.73 41.94
C ALA A 463 -8.99 2.57 41.23
N ASP A 464 -9.07 2.82 39.92
CA ASP A 464 -10.31 2.81 39.11
C ASP A 464 -10.20 1.88 37.89
N THR A 465 -9.61 0.69 38.07
CA THR A 465 -9.52 -0.32 37.00
C THR A 465 -10.71 -1.26 37.04
N GLY A 466 -11.58 -1.16 36.04
CA GLY A 466 -12.77 -2.00 35.86
C GLY A 466 -12.99 -2.46 34.43
N GLY A 467 -12.05 -2.16 33.53
CA GLY A 467 -12.04 -2.59 32.14
C GLY A 467 -12.01 -4.11 32.05
N VAL A 468 -12.93 -4.68 31.26
CA VAL A 468 -13.03 -6.12 31.05
C VAL A 468 -13.08 -6.46 29.57
N ASN A 469 -12.78 -7.72 29.25
CA ASN A 469 -12.95 -8.35 27.94
C ASN A 469 -11.95 -7.92 26.84
N TYR A 470 -11.96 -6.67 26.40
CA TYR A 470 -11.12 -6.23 25.26
C TYR A 470 -10.99 -4.70 25.21
N VAL A 471 -9.91 -4.20 24.61
CA VAL A 471 -9.71 -2.77 24.34
C VAL A 471 -10.63 -2.33 23.19
N ALA A 472 -11.59 -1.47 23.49
CA ALA A 472 -12.59 -0.99 22.53
C ALA A 472 -12.21 0.38 21.95
N ASP A 473 -11.69 1.27 22.78
CA ASP A 473 -11.46 2.67 22.46
C ASP A 473 -10.31 3.26 23.30
N VAL A 474 -10.08 4.57 23.18
CA VAL A 474 -9.15 5.32 24.00
C VAL A 474 -9.85 6.46 24.76
N GLU A 475 -9.42 6.70 25.98
CA GLU A 475 -9.63 7.99 26.63
C GLU A 475 -8.58 8.97 26.09
N GLU A 476 -9.03 9.99 25.36
CA GLU A 476 -8.18 10.94 24.64
C GLU A 476 -7.07 11.51 25.53
N ASP A 477 -5.84 11.23 25.12
CA ASP A 477 -4.62 11.81 25.68
C ASP A 477 -3.55 11.64 24.61
N LEU A 478 -3.26 12.72 23.87
CA LEU A 478 -2.31 12.71 22.76
C LEU A 478 -0.88 12.33 23.18
N THR A 479 -0.60 12.30 24.48
CA THR A 479 0.69 11.81 25.00
C THR A 479 0.75 10.29 25.11
N TRP A 480 -0.33 9.57 24.80
CA TRP A 480 -0.40 8.11 24.79
C TRP A 480 -0.77 7.56 23.41
N SER A 481 -0.39 6.31 23.21
CA SER A 481 -0.81 5.49 22.08
C SER A 481 -1.26 4.13 22.60
N CYS A 482 -2.37 3.63 22.06
CA CYS A 482 -3.00 2.38 22.47
C CYS A 482 -3.13 1.40 21.30
N TRP A 483 -2.87 0.11 21.56
CA TRP A 483 -3.03 -0.99 20.62
C TRP A 483 -3.77 -2.18 21.25
N ARG A 484 -4.42 -2.98 20.42
CA ARG A 484 -5.08 -4.23 20.81
C ARG A 484 -4.70 -5.38 19.89
N LEU A 485 -4.93 -6.62 20.32
CA LEU A 485 -4.87 -7.78 19.42
C LEU A 485 -6.24 -7.99 18.74
N ALA A 486 -6.23 -8.49 17.49
CA ALA A 486 -7.46 -8.87 16.79
C ALA A 486 -8.23 -9.94 17.59
N ARG A 487 -9.56 -9.81 17.69
CA ARG A 487 -10.39 -10.67 18.55
C ARG A 487 -10.31 -12.14 18.12
N GLN A 488 -10.31 -13.03 19.11
CA GLN A 488 -10.77 -14.40 18.93
C GLN A 488 -12.29 -14.41 19.07
N ALA A 489 -13.01 -14.94 18.08
CA ALA A 489 -14.38 -15.37 18.30
C ALA A 489 -14.34 -16.54 19.30
N LYS A 490 -15.17 -16.46 20.35
CA LYS A 490 -15.40 -17.60 21.26
C LYS A 490 -16.39 -18.56 20.63
#